data_AF-A0A1C6V5B2-F1
#
_entry.id   AF-A0A1C6V5B2-F1
#
_cell.length_a   1.000
_cell.length_b   1.000
_cell.length_c   1.000
_cell.angle_alpha   90.00
_cell.angle_beta   90.00
_cell.angle_gamma   90.00
#
_symmetry.space_group_name_H-M   'P 1'
#
loop_
_entity.id
_entity.type
_entity.pdbx_description
1 polymer ?
#
loop_
_entity_poly.entity_id
_entity_poly.type
_entity_poly.pdbx_seq_one_letter_code
_entity_poly.pdbx_strand_id
1 'polypeptide(L)'
;MRVAAKWIEMLVGSFEQKKQYKHHMARMEALPEPYRSTAKALQRYFMYQGGILDGDTLVTMLGDFVDLWERAVADGTPVRAIVGGDPVEFAETFLLAYSGKQWIDKERERLRNAIDAAAGEETSA
;
A
#
# COMPACT_ATOMS: atom_id res chain seq x y z
N MET A 1 6.06 3.98 -31.66
CA MET A 1 7.13 3.81 -30.65
C MET A 1 6.69 3.99 -29.18
N ARG A 2 5.39 4.04 -28.84
CA ARG A 2 4.92 4.24 -27.44
C ARG A 2 4.68 2.95 -26.64
N VAL A 3 4.42 1.83 -27.33
CA VAL A 3 4.19 0.53 -26.68
C VAL A 3 5.49 -0.06 -26.10
N ALA A 4 6.62 0.18 -26.77
CA ALA A 4 7.93 -0.34 -26.36
C ALA A 4 8.45 0.24 -25.03
N ALA A 5 8.05 1.45 -24.64
CA ALA A 5 8.46 2.06 -23.37
C ALA A 5 7.58 1.59 -22.19
N LYS A 6 6.27 1.46 -22.42
CA LYS A 6 5.29 1.13 -21.38
C LYS A 6 5.50 -0.27 -20.77
N TRP A 7 5.98 -1.24 -21.56
CA TRP A 7 6.30 -2.58 -21.01
C TRP A 7 7.59 -2.58 -20.18
N ILE A 8 8.58 -1.75 -20.54
CA ILE A 8 9.82 -1.59 -19.76
C ILE A 8 9.50 -0.93 -18.42
N GLU A 9 8.72 0.15 -18.41
CA GLU A 9 8.28 0.81 -17.18
C GLU A 9 7.48 -0.14 -16.28
N MET A 10 6.58 -0.96 -16.85
CA MET A 10 5.82 -1.94 -16.09
C MET A 10 6.71 -3.03 -15.47
N LEU A 11 7.67 -3.56 -16.23
CA LEU A 11 8.61 -4.56 -15.71
C LEU A 11 9.54 -3.94 -14.66
N VAL A 12 10.22 -2.85 -15.00
CA VAL A 12 11.18 -2.17 -14.11
C VAL A 12 10.49 -1.67 -12.85
N GLY A 13 9.28 -1.12 -12.97
CA GLY A 13 8.43 -0.77 -11.82
C GLY A 13 8.16 -1.98 -10.94
N SER A 14 7.73 -3.11 -11.50
CA SER A 14 7.52 -4.33 -10.72
C SER A 14 8.80 -4.89 -10.07
N PHE A 15 9.96 -4.69 -10.69
CA PHE A 15 11.26 -5.08 -10.13
C PHE A 15 11.67 -4.17 -8.97
N GLU A 16 11.50 -2.87 -9.12
CA GLU A 16 11.80 -1.90 -8.06
C GLU A 16 10.84 -2.07 -6.88
N GLN A 17 9.54 -2.24 -7.13
CA GLN A 17 8.55 -2.61 -6.11
C GLN A 17 8.96 -3.87 -5.34
N LYS A 18 9.40 -4.94 -6.04
CA LYS A 18 9.89 -6.17 -5.38
C LYS A 18 11.13 -5.92 -4.54
N LYS A 19 12.04 -5.05 -4.99
CA LYS A 19 13.26 -4.69 -4.25
C LYS A 19 12.91 -3.89 -2.99
N GLN A 20 12.04 -2.89 -3.11
CA GLN A 20 11.53 -2.09 -2.00
C GLN A 20 10.79 -2.96 -0.97
N TYR A 21 9.88 -3.83 -1.43
CA TYR A 21 9.20 -4.79 -0.57
C TYR A 21 10.20 -5.63 0.25
N LYS A 22 11.19 -6.24 -0.41
CA LYS A 22 12.22 -7.02 0.28
C LYS A 22 13.01 -6.19 1.29
N HIS A 23 13.33 -4.94 0.93
CA HIS A 23 14.03 -4.03 1.82
C HIS A 23 13.21 -3.68 3.07
N HIS A 24 11.92 -3.34 2.92
CA HIS A 24 11.03 -3.06 4.06
C HIS A 24 10.82 -4.30 4.94
N MET A 25 10.68 -5.49 4.34
CA MET A 25 10.61 -6.73 5.12
C MET A 25 11.89 -6.98 5.93
N ALA A 26 13.07 -6.78 5.34
CA ALA A 26 14.33 -6.93 6.06
C ALA A 26 14.47 -5.95 7.23
N ARG A 27 14.05 -4.70 7.03
CA ARG A 27 14.00 -3.68 8.09
C ARG A 27 13.05 -4.08 9.23
N MET A 28 11.85 -4.56 8.88
CA MET A 28 10.88 -5.07 9.86
C MET A 28 11.44 -6.26 10.65
N GLU A 29 12.15 -7.18 9.99
CA GLU A 29 12.82 -8.32 10.63
C GLU A 29 13.97 -7.91 11.57
N ALA A 30 14.57 -6.73 11.37
CA ALA A 30 15.67 -6.24 12.19
C ALA A 30 15.21 -5.57 13.50
N LEU A 31 13.93 -5.20 13.62
CA LEU A 31 13.38 -4.55 14.82
C LEU A 31 13.61 -5.40 16.08
N PRO A 32 13.89 -4.83 17.26
CA PRO A 32 13.90 -5.59 18.51
C PRO A 32 12.49 -6.03 18.93
N GLU A 33 12.40 -7.00 19.82
CA GLU A 33 11.13 -7.29 20.51
C GLU A 33 10.80 -6.17 21.52
N PRO A 34 9.52 -5.88 21.80
CA PRO A 34 8.30 -6.52 21.25
C PRO A 34 7.82 -5.94 19.89
N TYR A 35 8.57 -4.99 19.31
CA TYR A 35 8.16 -4.27 18.10
C TYR A 35 8.08 -5.17 16.87
N ARG A 36 9.06 -6.07 16.70
CA ARG A 36 9.10 -7.02 15.57
C ARG A 36 7.86 -7.91 15.50
N SER A 37 7.53 -8.60 16.59
CA SER A 37 6.37 -9.51 16.62
C SER A 37 5.06 -8.75 16.40
N THR A 38 4.94 -7.53 16.96
CA THR A 38 3.77 -6.68 16.76
C THR A 38 3.63 -6.23 15.30
N ALA A 39 4.71 -5.73 14.71
CA ALA A 39 4.73 -5.28 13.32
C ALA A 39 4.35 -6.42 12.36
N LYS A 40 4.87 -7.63 12.58
CA LYS A 40 4.49 -8.83 11.80
C LYS A 40 3.02 -9.21 11.93
N ALA A 41 2.44 -9.12 13.13
CA ALA A 41 1.04 -9.44 13.34
C ALA A 41 0.12 -8.50 12.54
N LEU A 42 0.42 -7.20 12.57
CA LEU A 42 -0.28 -6.17 11.80
C LEU A 42 -0.03 -6.32 10.29
N GLN A 43 1.20 -6.57 9.86
CA GLN A 43 1.52 -6.81 8.45
C GLN A 43 0.75 -8.03 7.91
N ARG A 44 0.64 -9.10 8.70
CA ARG A 44 -0.22 -10.25 8.35
C ARG A 44 -1.68 -9.83 8.22
N TYR A 45 -2.22 -9.05 9.16
CA TYR A 45 -3.59 -8.55 9.09
C TYR A 45 -3.83 -7.70 7.83
N PHE A 46 -2.90 -6.79 7.49
CA PHE A 46 -2.94 -5.99 6.26
C PHE A 46 -2.95 -6.85 5.00
N MET A 47 -2.26 -7.99 4.98
CA MET A 47 -2.29 -8.87 3.82
C MET A 47 -3.63 -9.60 3.63
N TYR A 48 -4.39 -9.83 4.70
CA TYR A 48 -5.75 -10.34 4.59
C TYR A 48 -6.77 -9.26 4.22
N GLN A 49 -6.64 -8.07 4.82
CA GLN A 49 -7.63 -7.00 4.67
C GLN A 49 -7.37 -6.11 3.43
N GLY A 50 -6.10 -5.91 3.08
CA GLY A 50 -5.60 -4.96 2.09
C GLY A 50 -5.43 -5.53 0.68
N GLY A 51 -6.08 -6.65 0.35
CA GLY A 51 -6.00 -7.33 -0.96
C GLY A 51 -6.45 -6.52 -2.20
N ILE A 52 -6.57 -5.20 -2.08
CA ILE A 52 -7.10 -4.26 -3.07
C ILE A 52 -6.07 -3.17 -3.45
N LEU A 53 -4.97 -3.02 -2.70
CA LEU A 53 -3.93 -2.02 -3.00
C LEU A 53 -3.10 -2.46 -4.23
N ASP A 54 -2.82 -1.52 -5.13
CA ASP A 54 -1.83 -1.74 -6.19
C ASP A 54 -0.41 -1.82 -5.62
N GLY A 55 0.54 -2.26 -6.45
CA GLY A 55 1.92 -2.49 -6.03
C GLY A 55 2.64 -1.26 -5.48
N ASP A 56 2.42 -0.07 -6.06
CA ASP A 56 3.06 1.18 -5.62
C ASP A 56 2.49 1.64 -4.28
N THR A 57 1.16 1.57 -4.14
CA THR A 57 0.49 1.91 -2.88
C THR A 57 0.92 0.94 -1.77
N LEU A 58 1.05 -0.35 -2.07
CA LEU A 58 1.49 -1.36 -1.10
C LEU A 58 2.91 -1.13 -0.60
N VAL A 59 3.88 -0.87 -1.49
CA VAL A 59 5.28 -0.65 -1.07
C VAL A 59 5.44 0.66 -0.30
N THR A 60 4.70 1.70 -0.69
CA THR A 60 4.66 2.98 0.05
C THR A 60 4.12 2.76 1.46
N MET A 61 2.96 2.12 1.59
CA MET A 61 2.36 1.79 2.88
C MET A 61 3.29 0.96 3.77
N LEU A 62 3.97 -0.05 3.21
CA LEU A 62 4.94 -0.85 3.96
C LEU A 62 6.16 -0.04 4.39
N GLY A 63 6.62 0.91 3.58
CA GLY A 63 7.67 1.85 3.96
C GLY A 63 7.28 2.67 5.18
N ASP A 64 6.17 3.40 5.09
CA ASP A 64 5.65 4.23 6.18
C ASP A 64 5.36 3.41 7.45
N PHE A 65 4.90 2.17 7.28
CA PHE A 65 4.66 1.25 8.38
C PHE A 65 5.95 0.87 9.12
N VAL A 66 7.03 0.56 8.41
CA VAL A 66 8.30 0.21 9.05
C VAL A 66 8.99 1.44 9.64
N ASP A 67 8.90 2.59 8.98
CA ASP A 67 9.39 3.88 9.51
C ASP A 67 8.75 4.23 10.87
N LEU A 68 7.43 3.97 11.02
CA LEU A 68 6.73 4.14 12.29
C LEU A 68 7.37 3.30 13.41
N TRP A 69 7.67 2.04 13.15
CA TRP A 69 8.23 1.13 14.15
C TRP A 69 9.70 1.43 14.47
N GLU A 70 10.50 1.81 13.48
CA GLU A 70 11.89 2.22 13.71
C GLU A 70 11.97 3.47 14.59
N ARG A 71 11.08 4.45 14.36
CA ARG A 71 10.96 5.63 15.22
C ARG A 71 10.54 5.24 16.64
N ALA A 72 9.53 4.39 16.78
CA ALA A 72 9.08 3.90 18.08
C ALA A 72 10.21 3.20 18.86
N VAL A 73 11.06 2.42 18.18
CA VAL A 73 12.24 1.81 18.79
C VAL A 73 13.24 2.86 19.25
N ALA A 74 13.57 3.83 18.39
CA ALA A 74 14.50 4.90 18.71
C ALA A 74 14.03 5.73 19.92
N ASP A 75 12.74 5.96 20.03
CA ASP A 75 12.12 6.75 21.10
C ASP A 75 11.79 5.90 22.35
N GLY A 76 11.94 4.57 22.29
CA GLY A 76 11.53 3.67 23.37
C GLY A 76 10.02 3.66 23.63
N THR A 77 9.21 3.98 22.61
CA THR A 77 7.76 4.12 22.73
C THR A 77 7.09 2.76 22.97
N PRO A 78 6.36 2.55 24.07
CA PRO A 78 5.68 1.27 24.30
C PRO A 78 4.69 0.92 23.18
N VAL A 79 4.62 -0.36 22.79
CA VAL A 79 3.71 -0.84 21.74
C VAL A 79 2.27 -0.33 21.92
N ARG A 80 1.76 -0.36 23.15
CA ARG A 80 0.38 0.09 23.46
C ARG A 80 0.15 1.58 23.32
N ALA A 81 1.21 2.40 23.35
CA ALA A 81 1.10 3.81 23.03
C ALA A 81 0.95 4.05 21.51
N ILE A 82 1.32 3.07 20.68
CA ILE A 82 1.24 3.14 19.21
C ILE A 82 -0.08 2.54 18.72
N VAL A 83 -0.36 1.30 19.11
CA VAL A 83 -1.52 0.54 18.63
C VAL A 83 -2.79 0.77 19.46
N GLY A 84 -2.68 1.53 20.55
CA GLY A 84 -3.80 1.80 21.45
C GLY A 84 -4.34 0.56 22.19
N GLY A 85 -5.58 0.72 22.69
CA GLY A 85 -6.32 -0.34 23.36
C GLY A 85 -6.79 -1.42 22.40
N ASP A 86 -7.21 -1.03 21.20
CA ASP A 86 -7.65 -1.93 20.13
C ASP A 86 -6.70 -1.88 18.92
N PRO A 87 -5.84 -2.90 18.74
CA PRO A 87 -4.95 -3.00 17.60
C PRO A 87 -5.67 -3.15 16.25
N VAL A 88 -6.94 -3.60 16.23
CA VAL A 88 -7.73 -3.72 14.99
C VAL A 88 -8.15 -2.35 14.50
N GLU A 89 -8.64 -1.49 15.40
CA GLU A 89 -8.97 -0.10 15.09
C GLU A 89 -7.76 0.66 14.51
N PHE A 90 -6.57 0.47 15.12
CA PHE A 90 -5.32 1.01 14.58
C PHE A 90 -5.07 0.49 13.16
N ALA A 91 -5.17 -0.83 12.94
CA ALA A 91 -4.89 -1.46 11.66
C ALA A 91 -5.82 -0.97 10.55
N GLU A 92 -7.12 -0.88 10.82
CA GLU A 92 -8.12 -0.40 9.86
C GLU A 92 -7.92 1.08 9.55
N THR A 93 -7.69 1.91 10.57
CA THR A 93 -7.38 3.33 10.39
C THR A 93 -6.13 3.53 9.54
N PHE A 94 -5.09 2.75 9.80
CA PHE A 94 -3.85 2.78 9.02
C PHE A 94 -4.10 2.40 7.55
N LEU A 95 -4.85 1.33 7.27
CA LEU A 95 -5.20 0.93 5.90
C LEU A 95 -6.08 1.95 5.17
N LEU A 96 -7.03 2.57 5.86
CA LEU A 96 -7.94 3.57 5.30
C LEU A 96 -7.19 4.76 4.69
N ALA A 97 -6.06 5.15 5.28
CA ALA A 97 -5.21 6.22 4.75
C ALA A 97 -4.69 5.95 3.32
N TYR A 98 -4.60 4.67 2.91
CA TYR A 98 -4.10 4.26 1.60
C TYR A 98 -5.20 3.75 0.65
N SER A 99 -6.32 3.26 1.19
CA SER A 99 -7.42 2.73 0.37
C SER A 99 -8.38 3.82 -0.17
N GLY A 100 -8.55 4.93 0.56
CA GLY A 100 -9.50 5.99 0.17
C GLY A 100 -9.17 6.65 -1.18
N LYS A 101 -7.89 6.78 -1.52
CA LYS A 101 -7.43 7.35 -2.80
C LYS A 101 -7.66 6.39 -3.97
N GLN A 102 -7.46 5.09 -3.74
CA GLN A 102 -7.62 4.05 -4.77
C GLN A 102 -9.08 3.83 -5.19
N TRP A 103 -10.01 3.84 -4.24
CA TRP A 103 -11.43 3.64 -4.56
C TRP A 103 -11.99 4.78 -5.43
N ILE A 104 -11.69 6.04 -5.08
CA ILE A 104 -12.17 7.18 -5.84
C ILE A 104 -11.49 7.28 -7.22
N ASP A 105 -10.21 6.92 -7.33
CA ASP A 105 -9.50 6.97 -8.61
C ASP A 105 -10.01 5.89 -9.59
N LYS A 106 -10.32 4.68 -9.10
CA LYS A 106 -10.99 3.64 -9.89
C LYS A 106 -12.38 4.06 -10.35
N GLU A 107 -13.18 4.68 -9.48
CA GLU A 107 -14.51 5.13 -9.85
C GLU A 107 -14.47 6.31 -10.83
N ARG A 108 -13.48 7.22 -10.71
CA ARG A 108 -13.23 8.28 -11.69
C ARG A 108 -12.85 7.71 -13.07
N GLU A 109 -12.00 6.70 -13.11
CA GLU A 109 -11.64 6.03 -14.37
C GLU A 109 -12.85 5.32 -14.99
N ARG A 110 -13.65 4.63 -14.18
CA ARG A 110 -14.90 4.01 -14.61
C ARG A 110 -15.86 5.02 -15.23
N LEU A 111 -16.03 6.18 -14.59
CA LEU A 111 -16.85 7.27 -15.08
C LEU A 111 -16.31 7.81 -16.43
N ARG A 112 -15.01 8.06 -16.55
CA ARG A 112 -14.37 8.52 -17.81
C ARG A 112 -14.65 7.53 -18.94
N ASN A 113 -14.39 6.24 -18.71
CA ASN A 113 -14.61 5.19 -19.70
C ASN A 113 -16.08 5.09 -20.13
N ALA A 114 -17.03 5.25 -19.21
CA ALA A 114 -18.45 5.22 -19.52
C ALA A 114 -18.89 6.40 -20.41
N ILE A 115 -18.38 7.60 -20.13
CA ILE A 115 -18.66 8.80 -20.95
C ILE A 115 -17.99 8.69 -22.32
N ASP A 116 -16.74 8.25 -22.39
CA ASP A 116 -16.02 8.06 -23.66
C ASP A 116 -16.71 7.03 -24.56
N ALA A 117 -17.25 5.94 -23.97
CA ALA A 117 -18.03 4.95 -24.70
C ALA A 117 -19.34 5.54 -25.25
N ALA A 118 -20.08 6.30 -24.45
CA ALA A 118 -21.31 6.95 -24.89
C ALA A 118 -21.07 8.02 -25.97
N ALA A 119 -19.95 8.74 -25.91
CA ALA A 119 -19.56 9.73 -26.90
C ALA A 119 -19.01 9.10 -28.21
N GLY A 120 -18.55 7.85 -28.16
CA GLY A 120 -17.96 7.11 -29.29
C GLY A 120 -18.97 6.44 -30.24
N GLU A 121 -20.26 6.42 -29.91
CA GLU A 121 -21.30 5.80 -30.74
C GLU A 121 -21.91 6.76 -31.81
N GLU A 122 -21.51 8.03 -31.85
CA GLU A 122 -21.95 8.98 -32.89
C GLU A 122 -21.06 8.94 -34.16
N THR A 123 -20.87 7.79 -34.80
CA THR A 123 -20.58 7.71 -36.26
C THR A 123 -20.80 6.27 -36.73
N SER A 124 -22.02 5.96 -37.17
CA SER A 124 -22.32 5.04 -38.28
C SER A 124 -23.83 5.07 -38.53
N ALA A 125 -24.24 6.00 -39.40
CA ALA A 125 -25.47 5.93 -40.17
C ALA A 125 -25.09 5.70 -41.64
#